data_AF-A0A358L442-F1
#
_entry.id   AF-A0A358L442-F1
#
_cell.length_a   1.000
_cell.length_b   1.000
_cell.length_c   1.000
_cell.angle_alpha   90.00
_cell.angle_beta   90.00
_cell.angle_gamma   90.00
#
_symmetry.space_group_name_H-M   'P 1'
#
loop_
_entity.id
_entity.type
_entity.pdbx_description
1 polymer ?
#
loop_
_entity_poly.entity_id
_entity_poly.type
_entity_poly.pdbx_seq_one_letter_code
_entity_poly.pdbx_strand_id
1 'polypeptide(L)' 'QLEADLARLRERFVCEWQATLAQPERLARFRHFINSDSRDPLVQSVPERQQHRPARPEERIPIVMEEQP' A
#
# COMPACT_ATOMS: atom_id res chain seq x y z
N GLN A 1 -4.79 36.61 20.99
CA GLN A 1 -3.65 36.08 20.22
C GLN A 1 -3.77 34.58 19.99
N LEU A 2 -3.95 33.77 21.04
CA LEU A 2 -4.11 32.31 20.93
C LEU A 2 -5.20 31.85 19.93
N GLU A 3 -6.39 32.46 19.97
CA GLU A 3 -7.46 32.08 19.04
C GLU A 3 -7.11 32.37 17.58
N ALA A 4 -6.46 33.51 17.32
CA ALA A 4 -5.99 33.86 15.98
C ALA A 4 -4.91 32.90 15.49
N ASP A 5 -4.01 32.46 16.38
CA ASP A 5 -2.97 31.48 16.05
C ASP A 5 -3.54 30.09 15.77
N LEU A 6 -4.54 29.64 16.55
CA LEU A 6 -5.25 28.39 16.32
C LEU A 6 -6.08 28.42 15.04
N ALA A 7 -6.76 29.52 14.74
CA ALA A 7 -7.49 29.71 13.49
C ALA A 7 -6.55 29.59 12.29
N ARG A 8 -5.40 30.27 12.35
CA ARG A 8 -4.36 30.24 11.32
C ARG A 8 -3.72 28.85 11.16
N LEU A 9 -3.67 28.04 12.22
CA LEU A 9 -3.21 26.65 12.16
C LEU A 9 -4.24 25.74 11.47
N ARG A 10 -5.52 25.89 11.80
CA ARG A 10 -6.62 25.17 11.14
C ARG A 10 -6.69 25.49 9.65
N GLU A 11 -6.56 26.76 9.29
CA GLU A 11 -6.63 27.22 7.90
C GLU A 11 -5.49 26.65 7.04
N ARG A 12 -4.32 26.40 7.65
CA ARG A 12 -3.12 25.90 6.97
C ARG A 12 -2.95 24.38 7.05
N PHE A 13 -3.75 23.69 7.87
CA PHE A 13 -3.68 22.24 7.96
C PHE A 13 -4.15 21.60 6.67
N VAL A 14 -3.35 20.67 6.14
CA VAL A 14 -3.71 19.87 4.97
C VAL A 14 -3.52 18.40 5.31
N CYS A 15 -4.56 17.59 5.13
CA CYS A 15 -4.48 16.14 5.21
C CYS A 15 -4.01 15.57 3.87
N GLU A 16 -2.79 15.05 3.81
CA GLU A 16 -2.20 14.50 2.58
C GLU A 16 -3.01 13.34 1.99
N TRP A 17 -3.64 12.53 2.85
CA TRP A 17 -4.50 11.43 2.43
C TRP A 17 -5.79 11.94 1.78
N GLN A 18 -6.44 12.94 2.38
CA GLN A 18 -7.64 13.55 1.80
C GLN A 18 -7.31 14.21 0.46
N ALA A 19 -6.19 14.92 0.36
CA ALA A 19 -5.71 15.51 -0.88
C ALA A 19 -5.43 14.46 -1.97
N THR A 20 -4.99 13.26 -1.57
CA THR A 20 -4.76 12.13 -2.47
C THR A 20 -6.08 11.51 -2.95
N LEU A 21 -7.06 11.33 -2.06
CA LEU A 21 -8.39 10.81 -2.40
C LEU A 21 -9.19 11.76 -3.31
N ALA A 22 -8.99 13.07 -3.17
CA ALA A 22 -9.65 14.08 -4.01
C ALA A 22 -9.12 14.14 -5.46
N GLN A 23 -8.02 13.44 -5.76
CA GLN A 23 -7.39 13.40 -7.08
C GLN A 23 -7.36 11.94 -7.59
N PRO A 24 -8.40 11.49 -8.31
CA PRO A 24 -8.53 10.11 -8.78
C PRO A 24 -7.31 9.59 -9.55
N GLU A 25 -6.63 10.46 -10.29
CA GLU A 25 -5.40 10.16 -11.03
C GLU A 25 -4.24 9.74 -10.12
N ARG A 26 -4.22 10.20 -8.85
CA ARG A 26 -3.21 9.80 -7.86
C ARG A 26 -3.46 8.41 -7.33
N LEU A 27 -4.71 7.92 -7.34
CA LEU A 27 -5.06 6.58 -6.86
C LEU A 27 -4.39 5.49 -7.70
N ALA A 28 -4.16 5.74 -8.99
CA ALA A 28 -3.47 4.82 -9.88
C ALA A 28 -2.04 4.46 -9.39
N ARG A 29 -1.38 5.36 -8.65
CA ARG A 29 -0.04 5.13 -8.09
C ARG A 29 -0.04 4.16 -6.90
N PHE A 30 -1.20 3.94 -6.29
CA PHE A 30 -1.38 3.03 -5.15
C PHE A 30 -1.99 1.69 -5.57
N ARG A 31 -2.12 1.43 -6.88
CA ARG A 31 -2.45 0.10 -7.37
C ARG A 31 -1.29 -0.82 -6.99
N HIS A 32 -1.60 -1.96 -6.37
CA HIS A 32 -0.61 -3.00 -6.13
C HIS A 32 0.04 -3.34 -7.48
N PHE A 33 1.33 -3.70 -7.50
CA PHE A 33 2.19 -3.81 -8.69
C PHE A 33 1.74 -4.81 -9.78
N ILE A 34 0.53 -5.36 -9.70
CA ILE A 34 -0.04 -6.20 -10.73
C ILE A 34 -1.35 -5.56 -11.19
N ASN A 35 -1.46 -5.29 -12.49
CA ASN A 35 -2.69 -4.83 -13.15
C ASN A 35 -3.77 -5.94 -13.23
N SER A 36 -3.83 -6.81 -12.22
CA SER A 36 -4.73 -7.96 -12.12
C SER A 36 -5.29 -8.04 -10.70
N ASP A 37 -6.51 -8.52 -10.58
CA ASP A 37 -7.12 -8.86 -9.30
C ASP A 37 -6.52 -10.15 -8.71
N SER A 38 -5.70 -10.87 -9.49
CA SER A 38 -4.95 -12.04 -9.04
C SER A 38 -3.84 -11.64 -8.07
N ARG A 39 -3.68 -12.43 -7.00
CA ARG A 39 -2.56 -12.30 -6.07
C ARG A 39 -1.24 -12.55 -6.79
N ASP A 40 -0.22 -11.76 -6.45
CA ASP A 40 1.15 -12.02 -6.89
C ASP A 40 1.63 -13.33 -6.29
N PRO A 41 1.91 -14.37 -7.11
CA PRO A 41 2.42 -15.63 -6.59
C PRO A 41 3.83 -15.43 -5.98
N LEU A 42 4.59 -14.40 -6.38
CA LEU A 42 5.92 -14.08 -5.83
C LEU A 42 5.86 -13.49 -4.42
N VAL A 43 4.71 -12.95 -3.99
CA VAL A 43 4.50 -12.45 -2.62
C VAL A 43 4.12 -13.62 -1.72
N GLN A 44 5.14 -14.27 -1.17
CA GLN A 44 4.97 -15.38 -0.22
C GLN A 44 5.12 -14.88 1.21
N SER A 45 4.20 -15.26 2.10
CA SER A 45 4.22 -14.92 3.52
C SER A 45 4.47 -16.14 4.38
N VAL A 46 5.27 -15.98 5.43
CA VAL A 46 5.63 -17.04 6.39
C VAL A 46 5.11 -16.63 7.77
N PRO A 47 4.51 -17.55 8.55
CA PRO A 47 4.09 -17.26 9.92
C PRO A 47 5.31 -17.05 10.81
N GLU A 48 5.35 -15.93 11.53
CA GLU A 48 6.37 -15.64 12.54
C GLU A 48 5.69 -15.24 13.85
N ARG A 49 5.61 -16.19 14.78
CA ARG A 49 4.93 -16.02 16.07
C ARG A 49 3.46 -15.62 15.86
N GLN A 50 3.11 -14.36 16.12
CA GLN A 50 1.76 -13.81 16.02
C GLN A 50 1.59 -12.84 14.84
N GLN A 51 2.58 -12.74 13.95
CA GLN A 51 2.53 -11.85 12.79
C GLN A 51 3.04 -12.58 11.54
N HIS A 52 2.40 -12.35 10.39
CA HIS A 52 2.91 -12.82 9.11
C HIS A 52 3.97 -11.86 8.60
N ARG A 53 5.08 -12.41 8.10
CA ARG A 53 6.15 -11.64 7.46
C ARG A 53 6.40 -12.15 6.03
N PRO A 54 7.02 -11.35 5.15
CA PRO A 54 7.45 -11.85 3.85
C PRO A 54 8.49 -12.98 3.99
N ALA A 55 8.44 -13.94 3.07
CA ALA A 55 9.38 -15.04 2.97
C ALA A 55 10.79 -14.53 2.62
N ARG A 56 11.79 -14.99 3.37
CA ARG A 56 13.20 -14.81 3.01
C ARG A 56 13.52 -15.58 1.73
N PRO A 57 14.59 -15.23 0.99
CA PRO A 57 14.92 -15.91 -0.25
C PRO A 57 15.02 -17.44 -0.12
N GLU A 58 15.51 -17.93 1.01
CA GLU A 58 15.69 -19.37 1.27
C GLU A 58 14.38 -20.10 1.61
N GLU A 59 13.34 -19.35 2.00
CA GLU A 59 12.03 -19.87 2.40
C GLU A 59 11.02 -19.85 1.24
N ARG A 60 11.39 -19.26 0.09
CA ARG A 60 10.50 -19.14 -1.07
C ARG A 60 10.31 -20.48 -1.75
N ILE A 61 9.05 -20.84 -1.95
CA ILE A 61 8.65 -22.01 -2.74
C ILE A 61 8.81 -21.65 -4.23
N PRO A 62 9.47 -22.47 -5.05
CA PRO A 62 9.58 -22.25 -6.49
C PRO A 62 8.20 -22.20 -7.14
N ILE A 63 7.99 -21.20 -7.99
CA ILE A 63 6.73 -20.98 -8.71
C ILE A 63 6.93 -21.44 -10.14
N VAL A 64 6.21 -22.49 -10.54
CA VAL A 64 6.14 -22.89 -11.94
C VAL A 64 4.95 -22.16 -12.55
N MET A 65 5.22 -21.22 -13.46
CA MET A 65 4.16 -20.59 -14.24
C MET A 65 3.76 -21.56 -15.35
N GLU A 66 2.63 -22.25 -15.18
CA GLU A 66 2.02 -22.97 -16.29
C GLU A 66 1.28 -21.94 -17.18
N GLU A 67 1.77 -21.74 -18.40
CA GLU A 67 1.03 -20.99 -19.41
C GLU A 67 -0.21 -21.80 -19.79
N GLN A 68 -1.38 -21.34 -19.34
CA GLN A 68 -2.64 -21.92 -19.80
C GLN A 68 -2.85 -21.55 -21.28
N PRO A 69 -3.24 -22.52 -22.13
CA PRO A 69 -3.38 -22.34 -23.59
C PRO A 69 -4.52 -21.41 -24.00
#